data_AF-A0A8S4N824-F1
#
_entry.id   AF-A0A8S4N824-F1
#
_cell.length_a   1.000
_cell.length_b   1.000
_cell.length_c   1.000
_cell.angle_alpha   90.00
_cell.angle_beta   90.00
_cell.angle_gamma   90.00
#
_symmetry.space_group_name_H-M   'P 1'
#
loop_
_entity.id
_entity.type
_entity.pdbx_description
1 polymer ?
#
loop_
_entity_poly.entity_id
_entity_poly.type
_entity_poly.pdbx_seq_one_letter_code
_entity_poly.pdbx_strand_id
1 'polypeptide(L)'
;VKMAAITLDDLYFVALVTIASAWQLATHAKRMGMSRMKFKIDPPSMEGPPEFLRTIRAQQNGLEFYPIFIVTMWISAIFLHQVPAALVGVLYIYARQNYFNGYIKDAKSRVGPFKMSVMALQLGLVMSLFGLLQMGLLNYAGVNLKMEAIRLYKSVGGPDLMS
;
A
#
# COMPACT_ATOMS: atom_id res chain seq x y z
N VAL A 1 30.68 5.54 -6.39
CA VAL A 1 29.29 5.21 -6.78
C VAL A 1 28.63 6.49 -7.27
N LYS A 2 28.25 6.58 -8.56
CA LYS A 2 27.40 7.70 -9.01
C LYS A 2 26.04 7.51 -8.33
N MET A 3 25.67 8.43 -7.45
CA MET A 3 24.29 8.49 -6.97
C MET A 3 23.42 8.81 -8.17
N ALA A 4 22.61 7.85 -8.63
CA ALA A 4 21.58 8.14 -9.60
C ALA A 4 20.60 9.10 -8.92
N ALA A 5 20.45 10.30 -9.46
CA ALA A 5 19.45 11.24 -8.97
C ALA A 5 18.06 10.69 -9.28
N ILE A 6 17.18 10.65 -8.29
CA ILE A 6 15.76 10.35 -8.50
C ILE A 6 15.13 11.58 -9.17
N THR A 7 14.50 11.39 -10.31
CA THR A 7 13.76 12.44 -11.01
C THR A 7 12.29 12.44 -10.60
N LEU A 8 11.55 13.50 -10.90
CA LEU A 8 10.10 13.54 -10.64
C LEU A 8 9.35 12.49 -11.46
N ASP A 9 9.82 12.19 -12.67
CA ASP A 9 9.23 11.17 -13.53
C ASP A 9 9.31 9.78 -12.90
N ASP A 10 10.36 9.50 -12.10
CA ASP A 10 10.54 8.26 -11.35
C ASP A 10 9.52 8.08 -10.21
N LEU A 11 8.78 9.12 -9.85
CA LEU A 11 7.86 9.13 -8.71
C LEU A 11 6.41 9.43 -9.10
N TYR A 12 6.16 9.71 -10.38
CA TYR A 12 4.87 10.20 -10.86
C TYR A 12 3.70 9.28 -10.47
N PHE A 13 3.81 7.97 -10.70
CA PHE A 13 2.71 7.05 -10.43
C PHE A 13 2.41 6.90 -8.93
N VAL A 14 3.44 6.87 -8.08
CA VAL A 14 3.23 6.76 -6.64
C VAL A 14 2.74 8.06 -6.01
N ALA A 15 3.06 9.22 -6.60
CA ALA A 15 2.46 10.49 -6.25
C ALA A 15 0.95 10.51 -6.57
N LEU A 16 0.54 10.01 -7.74
CA LEU A 16 -0.88 9.86 -8.10
C LEU A 16 -1.63 8.95 -7.13
N VAL A 17 -1.04 7.81 -6.77
CA VAL A 17 -1.65 6.90 -5.80
C VAL A 17 -1.74 7.55 -4.41
N THR A 18 -0.72 8.31 -4.01
CA THR A 18 -0.70 9.04 -2.72
C THR A 18 -1.82 10.07 -2.63
N ILE A 19 -2.06 10.87 -3.69
CA ILE A 19 -3.15 11.86 -3.67
C ILE A 19 -4.52 11.17 -3.73
N ALA A 20 -4.65 10.08 -4.48
CA ALA A 20 -5.87 9.29 -4.51
C ALA A 20 -6.19 8.65 -3.15
N SER A 21 -5.18 8.17 -2.42
CA SER A 21 -5.35 7.61 -1.09
C SER A 21 -5.68 8.67 -0.04
N ALA A 22 -5.09 9.87 -0.14
CA ALA A 22 -5.45 11.01 0.70
C ALA A 22 -6.91 11.43 0.49
N TRP A 23 -7.37 11.48 -0.77
CA TRP A 23 -8.77 11.72 -1.09
C TRP A 23 -9.68 10.65 -0.49
N GLN A 24 -9.33 9.37 -0.61
CA GLN A 24 -10.07 8.28 0.02
C GLN A 24 -10.21 8.47 1.54
N LEU A 25 -9.12 8.78 2.25
CA LEU A 25 -9.16 9.04 3.69
C LEU A 25 -10.11 10.20 4.04
N ALA A 26 -10.07 11.29 3.25
CA ALA A 26 -10.97 12.42 3.44
C ALA A 26 -12.45 12.01 3.27
N THR A 27 -12.76 11.15 2.28
CA THR A 27 -14.13 10.62 2.11
C THR A 27 -14.57 9.74 3.28
N HIS A 28 -13.68 8.93 3.85
CA HIS A 28 -13.97 8.07 5.00
C HIS A 28 -14.21 8.91 6.26
N ALA A 29 -13.40 9.95 6.47
CA ALA A 29 -13.59 10.92 7.54
C ALA A 29 -14.93 11.67 7.41
N LYS A 30 -15.26 12.14 6.19
CA LYS A 30 -16.57 12.77 5.90
C LYS A 30 -17.72 11.82 6.23
N ARG A 31 -17.63 10.54 5.84
CA ARG A 31 -18.66 9.54 6.13
C ARG A 31 -18.81 9.25 7.62
N MET A 32 -17.72 9.23 8.38
CA MET A 32 -17.78 9.15 9.85
C MET A 32 -18.50 10.37 10.43
N GLY A 33 -18.17 11.59 9.96
CA GLY A 33 -18.86 12.82 10.37
C GLY A 33 -20.37 12.79 10.06
N MET A 34 -20.75 12.38 8.85
CA MET A 34 -22.16 12.18 8.49
C MET A 34 -22.85 11.13 9.36
N SER A 35 -22.15 10.06 9.74
CA SER A 35 -22.68 9.05 10.65
C SER A 35 -22.95 9.61 12.04
N ARG A 36 -22.10 10.52 12.55
CA ARG A 36 -22.36 11.23 13.82
C ARG A 36 -23.63 12.06 13.74
N MET A 37 -23.81 12.80 12.65
CA MET A 37 -25.03 13.58 12.42
C MET A 37 -26.28 12.69 12.34
N LYS A 38 -26.20 11.59 11.57
CA LYS A 38 -27.31 10.63 11.40
C LYS A 38 -27.80 10.06 12.73
N PHE A 39 -26.88 9.70 13.62
CA PHE A 39 -27.20 9.08 14.90
C PHE A 39 -27.21 10.04 16.09
N LYS A 40 -27.02 11.35 15.85
CA LYS A 40 -26.96 12.41 16.87
C LYS A 40 -25.95 12.09 17.98
N ILE A 41 -24.74 11.64 17.60
CA ILE A 41 -23.67 11.28 18.53
C ILE A 41 -22.61 12.39 18.56
N ASP A 42 -22.66 13.21 19.61
CA ASP A 42 -21.71 14.28 19.82
C ASP A 42 -20.32 13.77 20.23
N PRO A 43 -19.23 14.37 19.73
CA PRO A 43 -17.90 14.15 20.30
C PRO A 43 -17.88 14.53 21.80
N PRO A 44 -17.12 13.81 22.65
CA PRO A 44 -16.16 12.76 22.34
C PRO A 44 -16.77 11.34 22.32
N SER A 45 -18.11 11.20 22.37
CA SER A 45 -18.74 9.88 22.47
C SER A 45 -18.37 8.98 21.29
N MET A 46 -18.05 7.74 21.63
CA MET A 46 -17.71 6.64 20.72
C MET A 46 -18.72 5.49 20.84
N GLU A 47 -19.81 5.73 21.56
CA GLU A 47 -20.89 4.78 21.77
C GLU A 47 -22.09 5.11 20.87
N GLY A 48 -22.89 4.11 20.53
CA GLY A 48 -24.08 4.31 19.72
C GLY A 48 -24.53 3.03 19.02
N PRO A 49 -25.46 3.16 18.06
CA PRO A 49 -26.00 2.02 17.34
C PRO A 49 -24.91 1.22 16.59
N PRO A 50 -25.11 -0.08 16.34
CA PRO A 50 -24.11 -0.91 15.68
C PRO A 50 -23.56 -0.37 14.35
N GLU A 51 -24.39 0.32 13.54
CA GLU A 51 -23.94 0.94 12.28
C GLU A 51 -22.92 2.08 12.51
N PHE A 52 -23.15 2.92 13.52
CA PHE A 52 -22.21 3.96 13.94
C PHE A 52 -20.88 3.36 14.39
N LEU A 53 -20.95 2.36 15.28
CA LEU A 53 -19.76 1.66 15.80
C LEU A 53 -18.94 1.00 14.68
N ARG A 54 -19.59 0.41 13.67
CA ARG A 54 -18.88 -0.14 12.50
C ARG A 54 -18.25 0.96 11.65
N THR A 55 -18.94 2.08 11.43
CA THR A 55 -18.41 3.20 10.64
C THR A 55 -17.15 3.79 11.27
N ILE A 56 -17.17 4.04 12.58
CA ILE A 56 -16.01 4.60 13.28
C ILE A 56 -14.85 3.61 13.34
N ARG A 57 -15.12 2.32 13.57
CA ARG A 57 -14.08 1.28 13.52
C ARG A 57 -13.49 1.09 12.13
N ALA A 58 -14.31 1.17 11.07
CA ALA A 58 -13.83 1.10 9.70
C ALA A 58 -12.88 2.26 9.39
N GLN A 59 -13.23 3.48 9.83
CA GLN A 59 -12.40 4.68 9.66
C GLN A 59 -11.10 4.60 10.45
N GLN A 60 -11.16 4.26 11.74
CA GLN A 60 -9.98 4.14 12.61
C GLN A 60 -9.01 3.06 12.12
N ASN A 61 -9.52 1.87 11.76
CA ASN A 61 -8.68 0.82 11.23
C ASN A 61 -8.03 1.22 9.90
N GLY A 62 -8.71 2.01 9.06
CA GLY A 62 -8.09 2.60 7.88
C GLY A 62 -6.87 3.46 8.23
N LEU A 63 -6.98 4.29 9.26
CA LEU A 63 -5.89 5.16 9.74
C LEU A 63 -4.74 4.39 10.40
N GLU A 64 -5.02 3.31 11.15
CA GLU A 64 -3.97 2.48 11.79
C GLU A 64 -3.02 1.84 10.76
N PHE A 65 -3.56 1.44 9.61
CA PHE A 65 -2.77 0.77 8.57
C PHE A 65 -2.21 1.73 7.51
N TYR A 66 -2.70 2.97 7.44
CA TYR A 66 -2.24 3.94 6.44
C TYR A 66 -0.74 4.27 6.54
N PRO A 67 -0.13 4.42 7.74
CA PRO A 67 1.32 4.59 7.87
C PRO A 67 2.12 3.42 7.28
N ILE A 68 1.66 2.19 7.48
CA ILE A 68 2.31 1.00 6.92
C ILE A 68 2.23 1.04 5.39
N PHE A 69 1.05 1.37 4.85
CA PHE A 69 0.85 1.52 3.41
C PHE A 69 1.78 2.57 2.79
N ILE A 70 1.80 3.79 3.34
CA ILE A 70 2.55 4.89 2.73
C ILE A 70 4.06 4.61 2.79
N VAL A 71 4.57 4.10 3.93
CA VAL A 71 5.98 3.74 4.07
C VAL A 71 6.37 2.64 3.09
N THR A 72 5.62 1.54 3.04
CA THR A 72 5.97 0.41 2.16
C THR A 72 5.85 0.76 0.68
N MET A 73 4.87 1.56 0.27
CA MET A 73 4.73 1.99 -1.12
C MET A 73 5.92 2.87 -1.55
N TRP A 74 6.29 3.87 -0.74
CA TRP A 74 7.36 4.79 -1.08
C TRP A 74 8.74 4.12 -1.07
N ILE A 75 9.04 3.28 -0.08
CA ILE A 75 10.30 2.51 -0.06
C ILE A 75 10.35 1.56 -1.26
N SER A 76 9.25 0.89 -1.61
CA SER A 76 9.20 0.06 -2.82
C SER A 76 9.44 0.87 -4.11
N ALA A 77 8.89 2.08 -4.20
CA ALA A 77 9.07 2.91 -5.38
C ALA A 77 10.52 3.37 -5.56
N ILE A 78 11.12 3.84 -4.47
CA ILE A 78 12.47 4.42 -4.45
C ILE A 78 13.54 3.34 -4.65
N PHE A 79 13.40 2.19 -3.98
CA PHE A 79 14.45 1.17 -3.94
C PHE A 79 14.23 0.01 -4.92
N LEU A 80 13.02 -0.13 -5.48
CA LEU A 80 12.73 -1.17 -6.48
C LEU A 80 12.29 -0.57 -7.80
N HIS A 81 11.04 -0.06 -7.88
CA HIS A 81 10.50 0.60 -9.07
C HIS A 81 9.12 1.20 -8.78
N GLN A 82 8.82 2.38 -9.31
CA GLN A 82 7.51 3.05 -9.09
C GLN A 82 6.31 2.28 -9.66
N VAL A 83 6.41 1.68 -10.85
CA VAL A 83 5.26 1.02 -11.51
C VAL A 83 4.66 -0.11 -10.67
N PRO A 84 5.41 -1.15 -10.25
CA PRO A 84 4.84 -2.20 -9.43
C PRO A 84 4.42 -1.67 -8.05
N ALA A 85 5.13 -0.68 -7.48
CA ALA A 85 4.74 -0.07 -6.20
C ALA A 85 3.38 0.63 -6.31
N ALA A 86 3.14 1.37 -7.40
CA ALA A 86 1.89 2.03 -7.69
C ALA A 86 0.76 1.03 -7.94
N LEU A 87 1.00 -0.06 -8.68
CA LEU A 87 -0.01 -1.12 -8.89
C LEU A 87 -0.45 -1.77 -7.58
N VAL A 88 0.50 -2.11 -6.71
CA VAL A 88 0.21 -2.62 -5.36
C VAL A 88 -0.54 -1.58 -4.53
N GLY A 89 -0.20 -0.30 -4.66
CA GLY A 89 -0.91 0.77 -3.99
C GLY A 89 -2.35 0.97 -4.48
N VAL A 90 -2.60 0.86 -5.79
CA VAL A 90 -3.95 0.86 -6.37
C VAL A 90 -4.77 -0.31 -5.81
N LEU A 91 -4.17 -1.51 -5.75
CA LEU A 91 -4.83 -2.68 -5.14
C LEU A 91 -5.17 -2.43 -3.66
N TYR A 92 -4.27 -1.82 -2.90
CA TYR A 92 -4.50 -1.48 -1.50
C TYR A 92 -5.67 -0.51 -1.33
N ILE A 93 -5.70 0.61 -2.06
CA ILE A 93 -6.79 1.60 -1.94
C ILE A 93 -8.13 1.02 -2.39
N TYR A 94 -8.13 0.17 -3.42
CA TYR A 94 -9.32 -0.54 -3.87
C TYR A 94 -9.86 -1.47 -2.77
N ALA A 95 -8.99 -2.29 -2.20
CA ALA A 95 -9.33 -3.19 -1.09
C ALA A 95 -9.84 -2.40 0.12
N ARG A 96 -9.23 -1.25 0.44
CA ARG A 96 -9.67 -0.37 1.54
C ARG A 96 -11.02 0.28 1.30
N GLN A 97 -11.35 0.63 0.05
CA GLN A 97 -12.68 1.15 -0.27
C GLN A 97 -13.76 0.09 -0.02
N ASN A 98 -13.51 -1.14 -0.48
CA ASN A 98 -14.41 -2.26 -0.30
C ASN A 98 -14.51 -2.68 1.17
N TYR A 99 -13.40 -2.65 1.90
CA TYR A 99 -13.37 -2.89 3.35
C TYR A 99 -14.28 -1.90 4.08
N PHE A 100 -14.12 -0.61 3.82
CA PHE A 100 -14.89 0.44 4.47
C PHE A 100 -16.39 0.30 4.18
N ASN A 101 -16.74 0.13 2.90
CA ASN A 101 -18.13 -0.06 2.47
C ASN A 101 -18.75 -1.31 3.08
N GLY A 102 -18.05 -2.44 3.01
CA GLY A 102 -18.50 -3.71 3.54
C GLY A 102 -18.70 -3.65 5.05
N TYR A 103 -17.76 -3.05 5.78
CA TYR A 103 -17.83 -2.99 7.24
C TYR A 103 -19.01 -2.15 7.74
N ILE A 104 -19.30 -1.01 7.09
CA ILE A 104 -20.48 -0.20 7.47
C ILE A 104 -21.76 -1.04 7.35
N LYS A 105 -21.90 -1.79 6.25
CA LYS A 105 -23.05 -2.68 6.01
C LYS A 105 -23.16 -3.73 7.10
N ASP A 106 -22.12 -4.56 7.28
CA ASP A 106 -22.09 -5.60 8.29
C ASP A 106 -20.66 -6.05 8.62
N ALA A 107 -20.47 -6.71 9.77
CA ALA A 107 -19.15 -7.12 10.24
C ALA A 107 -18.50 -8.23 9.42
N LYS A 108 -19.26 -9.05 8.67
CA LYS A 108 -18.73 -10.18 7.89
C LYS A 108 -18.22 -9.72 6.53
N SER A 109 -18.92 -8.79 5.87
CA SER A 109 -18.57 -8.24 4.56
C SER A 109 -17.20 -7.55 4.52
N ARG A 110 -16.65 -7.16 5.69
CA ARG A 110 -15.30 -6.57 5.77
C ARG A 110 -14.16 -7.57 5.51
N VAL A 111 -14.38 -8.87 5.75
CA VAL A 111 -13.28 -9.84 5.91
C VAL A 111 -12.52 -10.08 4.60
N GLY A 112 -13.22 -10.29 3.49
CA GLY A 112 -12.58 -10.50 2.17
C GLY A 112 -11.72 -9.31 1.74
N PRO A 113 -12.28 -8.09 1.68
CA PRO A 113 -11.51 -6.89 1.37
C PRO A 113 -10.38 -6.60 2.36
N PHE A 114 -10.58 -6.91 3.65
CA PHE A 114 -9.52 -6.79 4.65
C PHE A 114 -8.31 -7.66 4.32
N LYS A 115 -8.54 -8.95 4.03
CA LYS A 115 -7.47 -9.88 3.63
C LYS A 115 -6.73 -9.40 2.40
N MET A 116 -7.45 -8.91 1.39
CA MET A 116 -6.86 -8.33 0.18
C MET A 116 -5.96 -7.13 0.51
N SER A 117 -6.41 -6.24 1.40
CA SER A 117 -5.59 -5.08 1.82
C SER A 117 -4.32 -5.51 2.56
N VAL A 118 -4.40 -6.55 3.40
CA VAL A 118 -3.24 -7.09 4.12
C VAL A 118 -2.26 -7.75 3.16
N MET A 119 -2.74 -8.51 2.17
CA MET A 119 -1.87 -9.11 1.15
C MET A 119 -1.14 -8.04 0.33
N ALA A 120 -1.83 -6.95 -0.04
CA ALA A 120 -1.18 -5.82 -0.72
C ALA A 120 -0.07 -5.19 0.13
N LEU A 121 -0.31 -5.02 1.44
CA LEU A 121 0.71 -4.52 2.37
C LEU A 121 1.90 -5.46 2.50
N GLN A 122 1.65 -6.77 2.61
CA GLN A 122 2.71 -7.77 2.67
C GLN A 122 3.55 -7.77 1.40
N LEU A 123 2.92 -7.66 0.23
CA LEU A 123 3.62 -7.54 -1.04
C LEU A 123 4.48 -6.27 -1.09
N GLY A 124 3.92 -5.12 -0.69
CA GLY A 124 4.69 -3.87 -0.57
C GLY A 124 5.87 -3.97 0.40
N LEU A 125 5.71 -4.68 1.52
CA LEU A 125 6.80 -4.92 2.47
C LEU A 125 7.90 -5.79 1.85
N VAL A 126 7.53 -6.88 1.17
CA VAL A 126 8.50 -7.76 0.47
C VAL A 126 9.25 -6.98 -0.60
N MET A 127 8.56 -6.17 -1.39
CA MET A 127 9.18 -5.31 -2.41
C MET A 127 10.16 -4.30 -1.79
N SER A 128 9.77 -3.67 -0.68
CA SER A 128 10.61 -2.74 0.07
C SER A 128 11.89 -3.41 0.57
N LEU A 129 11.77 -4.57 1.21
CA LEU A 129 12.89 -5.33 1.73
C LEU A 129 13.81 -5.82 0.61
N PHE A 130 13.26 -6.30 -0.49
CA PHE A 130 14.03 -6.75 -1.65
C PHE A 130 14.82 -5.59 -2.28
N GLY A 131 14.20 -4.43 -2.48
CA GLY A 131 14.90 -3.25 -3.02
C GLY A 131 16.04 -2.78 -2.11
N LEU A 132 15.79 -2.70 -0.80
CA LEU A 132 16.82 -2.35 0.19
C LEU A 132 17.96 -3.37 0.22
N LEU A 133 17.64 -4.67 0.18
CA LEU A 133 18.64 -5.74 0.16
C LEU A 133 19.52 -5.66 -1.09
N GLN A 134 18.92 -5.51 -2.27
CA GLN A 134 19.65 -5.36 -3.52
C GLN A 134 20.60 -4.15 -3.49
N MET A 135 20.14 -3.00 -2.97
CA MET A 135 20.96 -1.81 -2.80
C MET A 135 22.10 -2.03 -1.81
N GLY A 136 21.82 -2.71 -0.68
CA GLY A 136 22.83 -3.05 0.32
C GLY A 136 23.91 -3.98 -0.23
N LEU A 137 23.51 -5.07 -0.91
CA LEU A 137 24.43 -6.02 -1.53
C LEU A 137 25.31 -5.37 -2.59
N LEU A 138 24.74 -4.49 -3.41
CA LEU A 138 25.51 -3.79 -4.45
C LEU A 138 26.56 -2.86 -3.85
N ASN A 139 26.21 -2.10 -2.80
CA ASN A 139 27.11 -1.09 -2.22
C ASN A 139 28.15 -1.66 -1.27
N TYR A 140 27.82 -2.72 -0.52
CA TYR A 140 28.69 -3.23 0.55
C TYR A 140 29.34 -4.58 0.23
N ALA A 141 28.74 -5.39 -0.64
CA ALA A 141 29.27 -6.70 -1.03
C ALA A 141 29.70 -6.79 -2.50
N GLY A 142 29.42 -5.77 -3.32
CA GLY A 142 29.66 -5.79 -4.76
C GLY A 142 28.80 -6.81 -5.52
N VAL A 143 27.76 -7.35 -4.88
CA VAL A 143 26.87 -8.38 -5.45
C VAL A 143 25.65 -7.72 -6.07
N ASN A 144 25.38 -8.03 -7.33
CA ASN A 144 24.17 -7.62 -8.02
C ASN A 144 23.27 -8.82 -8.28
N LEU A 145 22.18 -8.98 -7.50
CA LEU A 145 21.30 -10.15 -7.60
C LEU A 145 20.68 -10.31 -8.98
N LYS A 146 20.36 -9.20 -9.67
CA LYS A 146 19.81 -9.24 -11.02
C LYS A 146 20.80 -9.84 -12.01
N MET A 147 22.07 -9.44 -11.93
CA MET A 147 23.12 -9.99 -12.79
C MET A 147 23.42 -11.46 -12.45
N GLU A 148 23.43 -11.81 -11.16
CA GLU A 148 23.69 -13.18 -10.73
C GLU A 148 22.57 -14.13 -11.14
N ALA A 149 21.31 -13.70 -11.03
CA ALA A 149 20.16 -14.45 -11.53
C ALA A 149 20.24 -14.67 -13.05
N ILE A 150 20.66 -13.66 -13.83
CA ILE A 150 20.87 -13.80 -15.28
C ILE A 150 22.00 -14.79 -15.56
N ARG A 151 23.12 -14.73 -14.82
CA ARG A 151 24.23 -15.67 -14.96
C ARG A 151 23.80 -17.10 -14.69
N LEU A 152 23.05 -17.34 -13.61
CA LEU A 152 22.51 -18.66 -13.26
C LEU A 152 21.51 -19.16 -14.31
N TYR A 153 20.65 -18.29 -14.82
CA TYR A 153 19.72 -18.66 -15.89
C TYR A 153 20.45 -19.07 -17.17
N LYS A 154 21.50 -18.32 -17.55
CA LYS A 154 22.37 -18.67 -18.68
C LYS A 154 23.15 -19.97 -18.43
N SER A 155 23.62 -20.21 -17.21
CA SER A 155 24.39 -21.42 -16.89
C SER A 155 23.56 -22.71 -16.97
N VAL A 156 22.24 -22.63 -16.82
CA VAL A 156 21.31 -23.76 -17.01
C VAL A 156 20.75 -23.86 -18.44
N GLY A 157 21.31 -23.12 -19.41
CA GLY A 157 20.92 -23.18 -20.82
C GLY A 157 19.70 -22.34 -21.19
N GLY A 158 19.33 -21.35 -20.38
CA GLY A 158 18.25 -20.43 -20.72
C GLY A 158 18.58 -19.56 -21.96
N PRO A 159 17.61 -19.31 -22.87
CA PRO A 159 17.80 -18.45 -24.05
C PRO A 159 18.15 -17.01 -23.68
N ASP A 160 18.74 -16.26 -24.62
CA ASP A 160 19.09 -14.85 -24.37
C ASP A 160 17.83 -13.99 -24.26
N LEU A 161 17.55 -13.48 -23.05
CA LEU A 161 16.36 -12.68 -22.75
C LEU A 161 16.45 -11.22 -23.25
N MET A 162 17.51 -10.87 -23.99
CA MET A 162 17.78 -9.51 -24.49
C MET A 162 17.85 -9.44 -26.04
N SER A 163 17.39 -10.47 -26.76
CA SER A 163 17.23 -10.44 -28.22
C SER A 163 15.89 -9.85 -28.66
#